data_AF-A0A4Y2KXT9-F1
#
_entry.id   AF-A0A4Y2KXT9-F1
#
_cell.length_a   1.000
_cell.length_b   1.000
_cell.length_c   1.000
_cell.angle_alpha   90.00
_cell.angle_beta   90.00
_cell.angle_gamma   90.00
#
_symmetry.space_group_name_H-M   'P 1'
#
loop_
_entity.id
_entity.type
_entity.pdbx_description
1 polymer ?
#
loop_
_entity_poly.entity_id
_entity_poly.type
_entity_poly.pdbx_seq_one_letter_code
_entity_poly.pdbx_strand_id
1 'polypeptide(L)'
;MNLHAAGAIYDLKITKEMRTAATSARAKYMQYLERSKEKTETKQLKRKILEEEIYFLKQKKMFLQTDMLQTNEKANDLANEAEKSKDINLFIQSHEFKKNNF
;
A
#
# COMPACT_ATOMS: atom_id res chain seq x y z
N MET A 1 -22.93 -36.06 62.29
CA MET A 1 -23.85 -36.13 61.15
C MET A 1 -23.01 -36.07 59.89
N ASN A 2 -22.98 -37.16 59.12
CA ASN A 2 -22.21 -37.29 57.89
C ASN A 2 -22.87 -36.48 56.76
N LEU A 3 -22.06 -35.81 55.95
CA LEU A 3 -22.42 -35.46 54.57
C LEU A 3 -21.37 -36.11 53.65
N HIS A 4 -21.79 -37.20 53.01
CA HIS A 4 -21.07 -37.89 51.95
C HIS A 4 -21.42 -37.27 50.58
N ALA A 5 -20.48 -37.36 49.64
CA ALA A 5 -20.55 -37.08 48.19
C ALA A 5 -20.28 -35.62 47.72
N ALA A 6 -19.29 -35.50 46.81
CA ALA A 6 -18.95 -34.36 45.95
C ALA A 6 -18.04 -33.22 46.51
N GLY A 7 -16.93 -33.53 47.18
CA GLY A 7 -16.04 -32.46 47.68
C GLY A 7 -14.63 -32.86 48.10
N ALA A 8 -13.88 -33.60 47.28
CA ALA A 8 -12.43 -33.72 47.51
C ALA A 8 -11.74 -32.44 47.02
N ILE A 9 -11.60 -31.43 47.89
CA ILE A 9 -10.59 -30.39 47.68
C ILE A 9 -9.24 -31.07 47.96
N TYR A 10 -8.58 -31.54 46.90
CA TYR A 10 -7.19 -31.99 47.03
C TYR A 10 -6.38 -30.80 47.57
N ASP A 11 -5.66 -30.99 48.67
CA ASP A 11 -4.70 -30.02 49.22
C ASP A 11 -3.45 -29.97 48.32
N LEU A 12 -3.65 -29.60 47.06
CA LEU A 12 -2.64 -29.50 46.02
C LEU A 12 -1.80 -28.25 46.28
N LYS A 13 -0.70 -28.44 47.01
CA LYS A 13 0.29 -27.39 47.23
C LYS A 13 0.89 -26.98 45.88
N ILE A 14 0.81 -25.69 45.57
CA ILE A 14 1.49 -25.14 44.38
C ILE A 14 2.99 -25.38 44.55
N THR A 15 3.54 -26.25 43.72
CA THR A 15 4.96 -26.58 43.77
C THR A 15 5.79 -25.53 43.04
N LYS A 16 7.11 -25.55 43.25
CA LYS A 16 8.03 -24.64 42.56
C LYS A 16 8.03 -24.89 41.05
N GLU A 17 7.91 -26.16 40.66
CA GLU A 17 7.86 -26.63 39.28
C GLU A 17 6.61 -26.07 38.58
N MET A 18 5.44 -26.10 39.23
CA MET A 18 4.22 -25.50 38.69
C MET A 18 4.36 -23.99 38.45
N ARG A 19 4.94 -23.26 39.41
CA ARG A 19 5.22 -21.81 39.25
C ARG A 19 6.18 -21.53 38.11
N THR A 20 7.22 -22.35 38.00
CA THR A 20 8.25 -22.22 36.95
C THR A 20 7.64 -22.49 35.59
N ALA A 21 6.88 -23.59 35.44
CA ALA A 21 6.18 -23.94 34.21
C ALA A 21 5.20 -22.84 33.77
N ALA A 22 4.40 -22.31 34.71
CA ALA A 22 3.48 -21.21 34.41
C ALA A 22 4.20 -19.94 33.96
N THR A 23 5.32 -19.60 34.62
CA THR A 23 6.15 -18.44 34.26
C THR A 23 6.78 -18.62 32.88
N SER A 24 7.35 -19.80 32.60
CA SER A 24 7.92 -20.13 31.29
C SER A 24 6.87 -20.12 30.18
N ALA A 25 5.67 -20.65 30.43
CA ALA A 25 4.56 -20.62 29.48
C ALA A 25 4.14 -19.18 29.19
N ARG A 26 4.01 -18.34 30.23
CA ARG A 26 3.70 -16.92 30.08
C ARG A 26 4.78 -16.19 29.26
N ALA A 27 6.06 -16.41 29.57
CA ALA A 27 7.16 -15.79 28.84
C ALA A 27 7.15 -16.17 27.34
N LYS A 28 6.96 -17.46 27.03
CA LYS A 28 6.83 -17.94 25.64
C LYS A 28 5.66 -17.31 24.91
N TYR A 29 4.50 -17.21 25.58
CA TYR A 29 3.32 -16.60 25.00
C TYR A 29 3.52 -15.10 24.71
N MET A 30 4.09 -14.35 25.67
CA MET A 30 4.38 -12.92 25.45
C MET A 30 5.37 -12.71 24.30
N GLN A 31 6.42 -13.55 24.21
CA GLN A 31 7.37 -13.49 23.11
C GLN A 31 6.70 -13.78 21.75
N TYR A 32 5.78 -14.73 21.70
CA TYR A 32 4.99 -15.01 20.49
C TYR A 32 4.13 -13.82 20.08
N LEU A 33 3.42 -13.21 21.04
CA LEU A 33 2.59 -12.03 20.76
C LEU A 33 3.40 -10.87 20.20
N GLU A 34 4.59 -10.62 20.75
CA GLU A 34 5.45 -9.52 20.29
C GLU A 34 5.90 -9.75 18.84
N ARG A 35 6.41 -10.94 18.54
CA ARG A 35 6.79 -11.33 17.16
C ARG A 35 5.60 -11.26 16.18
N SER A 36 4.40 -11.58 16.65
CA SER A 36 3.19 -11.51 15.83
C SER A 36 2.80 -10.06 15.50
N LYS A 37 2.99 -9.12 16.43
CA LYS A 37 2.74 -7.69 16.21
C LYS A 37 3.74 -7.11 15.21
N GLU A 38 5.03 -7.32 15.42
CA GLU A 38 6.10 -6.84 14.53
C GLU A 38 5.87 -7.29 13.07
N LYS A 39 5.50 -8.55 12.86
CA LYS A 39 5.20 -9.11 11.54
C LYS A 39 3.98 -8.44 10.89
N THR A 40 2.99 -8.05 11.68
CA THR A 40 1.77 -7.40 11.19
C THR A 40 2.03 -5.93 10.86
N GLU A 41 2.72 -5.21 11.75
CA GLU A 41 3.09 -3.80 11.56
C GLU A 41 3.99 -3.62 10.34
N THR A 42 5.00 -4.49 10.16
CA THR A 42 5.89 -4.43 8.99
C THR A 42 5.11 -4.63 7.68
N LYS A 43 4.13 -5.54 7.67
CA LYS A 43 3.28 -5.75 6.49
C LYS A 43 2.39 -4.55 6.20
N GLN A 44 1.78 -3.96 7.23
CA GLN A 44 0.95 -2.78 7.09
C GLN A 44 1.76 -1.58 6.60
N LEU A 45 2.97 -1.39 7.11
CA LEU A 45 3.86 -0.31 6.65
C LEU A 45 4.24 -0.50 5.18
N LYS A 46 4.64 -1.71 4.77
CA LYS A 46 4.93 -2.01 3.36
C LYS A 46 3.72 -1.76 2.46
N ARG A 47 2.53 -2.16 2.91
CA ARG A 47 1.28 -1.91 2.18
C ARG A 47 1.01 -0.42 2.02
N LYS A 48 1.18 0.37 3.09
CA LYS A 48 0.98 1.82 3.07
C LYS A 48 1.92 2.51 2.07
N ILE A 49 3.21 2.15 2.08
CA ILE A 49 4.20 2.69 1.14
C ILE A 49 3.79 2.36 -0.31
N LEU A 50 3.35 1.13 -0.57
CA LEU A 50 2.88 0.74 -1.92
C LEU A 50 1.61 1.49 -2.34
N GLU A 51 0.66 1.71 -1.42
CA GLU A 51 -0.56 2.46 -1.69
C GLU A 51 -0.25 3.94 -2.01
N GLU A 52 0.70 4.55 -1.29
CA GLU A 52 1.18 5.92 -1.56
C GLU A 52 1.89 6.01 -2.92
N GLU A 53 2.76 5.06 -3.26
CA GLU A 53 3.43 5.01 -4.56
C GLU A 53 2.43 4.82 -5.71
N ILE A 54 1.46 3.92 -5.56
CA ILE A 54 0.40 3.74 -6.56
C ILE A 54 -0.41 5.02 -6.75
N TYR A 55 -0.74 5.71 -5.66
CA TYR A 55 -1.45 6.98 -5.74
C TYR A 55 -0.64 8.03 -6.49
N PHE A 56 0.64 8.17 -6.16
CA PHE A 56 1.55 9.08 -6.86
C PHE A 56 1.65 8.76 -8.36
N LEU A 57 1.83 7.49 -8.72
CA LEU A 57 1.91 7.07 -10.11
C LEU A 57 0.61 7.32 -10.88
N LYS A 58 -0.56 7.15 -10.24
CA LYS A 58 -1.86 7.51 -10.84
C LYS A 58 -1.95 9.00 -11.13
N GLN A 59 -1.55 9.87 -10.19
CA GLN A 59 -1.53 11.31 -10.40
C GLN A 59 -0.58 11.69 -11.54
N LYS A 60 0.65 11.16 -11.54
CA LYS A 60 1.63 11.40 -12.61
C LYS A 60 1.10 10.96 -13.97
N LYS A 61 0.45 9.80 -14.04
CA LYS A 61 -0.20 9.32 -15.27
C LYS A 61 -1.27 10.30 -15.76
N MET A 62 -2.12 10.81 -14.87
CA MET A 62 -3.17 11.78 -15.23
C MET A 62 -2.60 13.07 -15.82
N PHE A 63 -1.52 13.60 -15.24
CA PHE A 63 -0.84 14.77 -15.79
C PHE A 63 -0.28 14.50 -17.18
N LEU A 64 0.45 13.39 -17.36
CA LEU A 64 1.00 13.02 -18.66
C LEU A 64 -0.09 12.83 -19.73
N GLN A 65 -1.22 12.23 -19.38
CA GLN A 65 -2.35 12.09 -20.30
C GLN A 65 -2.94 13.44 -20.70
N THR A 66 -3.01 14.39 -19.76
CA THR A 66 -3.47 15.75 -20.02
C THR A 66 -2.50 16.49 -20.94
N ASP A 67 -1.20 16.42 -20.65
CA ASP A 67 -0.16 17.06 -21.47
C ASP A 67 -0.13 16.50 -22.89
N MET A 68 -0.28 15.17 -23.04
CA MET A 68 -0.37 14.51 -24.35
C MET A 68 -1.59 15.00 -25.14
N LEU A 69 -2.76 15.10 -24.48
CA LEU A 69 -3.99 15.58 -25.11
C LEU A 69 -3.82 17.02 -25.60
N GLN A 70 -3.37 17.91 -24.73
CA GLN A 70 -3.15 19.32 -25.05
C GLN A 70 -2.12 19.51 -26.17
N THR A 71 -1.04 18.73 -26.15
CA THR A 71 -0.02 18.78 -27.21
C THR A 71 -0.57 18.34 -28.56
N ASN A 72 -1.40 17.30 -28.57
CA ASN A 72 -2.05 16.83 -29.79
C ASN A 72 -3.10 17.82 -30.32
N GLU A 73 -3.90 18.41 -29.43
CA GLU A 73 -4.85 19.47 -29.77
C GLU A 73 -4.14 20.66 -30.41
N LYS A 74 -3.05 21.16 -29.78
CA LYS A 74 -2.25 22.25 -30.34
C LYS A 74 -1.67 21.92 -31.72
N ALA A 75 -1.19 20.70 -31.92
CA ALA A 75 -0.68 20.29 -33.22
C ALA A 75 -1.80 20.25 -34.28
N ASN A 76 -3.01 19.84 -33.90
CA ASN A 76 -4.17 19.85 -34.80
C ASN A 76 -4.65 21.27 -35.10
N ASP A 77 -4.65 22.17 -34.12
CA ASP A 77 -4.97 23.58 -34.32
C ASP A 77 -4.01 24.23 -35.32
N LEU A 78 -2.70 23.98 -35.19
CA LEU A 78 -1.69 24.44 -36.15
C LEU A 78 -1.95 23.89 -37.56
N ALA A 79 -2.34 22.62 -37.69
CA ALA A 79 -2.67 22.02 -38.99
C ALA A 79 -3.93 22.65 -39.61
N ASN A 80 -4.97 22.86 -38.81
CA ASN A 80 -6.22 23.51 -39.22
C ASN A 80 -5.97 24.96 -39.65
N GLU A 81 -5.09 25.68 -38.94
CA GLU A 81 -4.70 27.04 -39.29
C GLU A 81 -3.85 27.08 -40.58
N ALA A 82 -2.93 26.11 -40.75
CA ALA A 82 -2.16 25.95 -41.98
C ALA A 82 -3.06 25.73 -43.20
N GLU A 83 -4.11 24.92 -43.07
CA GLU A 83 -5.06 24.68 -44.17
C GLU A 83 -5.83 25.95 -44.56
N LYS A 84 -6.30 26.70 -43.56
CA LYS A 84 -7.03 27.96 -43.77
C LYS A 84 -6.16 29.06 -44.38
N SER A 85 -4.94 29.22 -43.87
CA SER A 85 -4.00 30.28 -44.28
C SER A 85 -3.15 29.90 -45.49
N LYS A 86 -3.07 28.60 -45.82
CA LYS A 86 -2.15 28.00 -46.80
C LYS A 86 -0.67 28.25 -46.45
N ASP A 87 -0.35 28.42 -45.17
CA ASP A 87 1.02 28.58 -44.69
C ASP A 87 1.68 27.23 -44.41
N ILE A 88 2.64 26.87 -45.27
CA ILE A 88 3.41 25.62 -45.14
C ILE A 88 4.27 25.58 -43.88
N ASN A 89 4.66 26.72 -43.32
CA ASN A 89 5.46 26.76 -42.10
C ASN A 89 4.67 26.24 -40.89
N LEU A 90 3.37 26.54 -40.83
CA LEU A 90 2.49 26.02 -39.77
C LEU A 90 2.31 24.50 -39.90
N PHE A 91 2.30 23.98 -41.13
CA PHE A 91 2.26 22.54 -41.37
C PHE A 91 3.54 21.83 -40.87
N ILE A 92 4.72 22.43 -41.13
CA ILE A 92 6.01 21.93 -40.62
C ILE A 92 6.00 21.96 -39.09
N GLN A 93 5.56 23.06 -38.47
CA GLN A 93 5.50 23.18 -37.01
C GLN A 93 4.55 22.14 -36.38
N SER A 94 3.36 21.93 -36.96
CA SER A 94 2.44 20.86 -36.51
C SER A 94 3.10 19.49 -36.56
N HIS A 95 3.81 19.19 -37.65
CA HIS A 95 4.51 17.92 -37.83
C HIS A 95 5.65 17.74 -36.80
N GLU A 96 6.46 18.77 -36.59
CA GLU A 96 7.52 18.77 -35.58
C GLU A 96 6.98 18.60 -34.16
N PHE A 97 5.85 19.25 -33.85
CA PHE A 97 5.16 19.08 -32.56
C PHE A 97 4.75 17.62 -32.33
N LYS A 98 4.22 16.93 -33.34
CA LYS A 98 3.88 15.50 -33.21
C LYS A 98 5.13 14.63 -33.09
N LYS A 99 6.15 14.87 -33.92
CA LYS A 99 7.37 14.06 -33.94
C LYS A 99 8.20 14.14 -32.65
N ASN A 100 8.22 15.30 -32.00
CA ASN A 100 9.06 15.51 -30.81
C ASN A 100 8.35 15.14 -29.49
N ASN A 101 7.05 14.81 -29.53
CA ASN A 101 6.25 14.51 -28.35
C ASN A 101 5.59 13.12 -28.37
N PHE A 102 5.87 12.30 -29.40
CA PHE A 102 5.44 10.91 -29.56
C PHE A 102 6.57 10.08 -30.18
#